data_AF-A0A5P1FN42-F1
#
_entry.id   AF-A0A5P1FN42-F1
#
_cell.length_a   1.000
_cell.length_b   1.000
_cell.length_c   1.000
_cell.angle_alpha   90.00
_cell.angle_beta   90.00
_cell.angle_gamma   90.00
#
_symmetry.space_group_name_H-M   'P 1'
#
loop_
_entity.id
_entity.type
_entity.pdbx_description
1 polymer ?
#
loop_
_entity_poly.entity_id
_entity_poly.type
_entity_poly.pdbx_seq_one_letter_code
_entity_poly.pdbx_strand_id
1 'polypeptide(L)'
;MAHVLKTLTSRAVERQSEEADEAGVVTGGEEEPGSEEIGAGTEGAKVVASNGVLQLLMLICSVLQMELLEEWQLEPIKDGVHILSLYLGVGPEEFDVDVVAIATFAAIRNGIFVAFSVGNSWPDEGSLVNIAPWITTVDAGSIDRKFPTRFTLGSGEVYIGQSLYQQSPNFTGFAPLVYVPQCLMSDTEITQLVKEKILVCENAFVELGMKVAKSRGVSLIRLNGNYSGEGVIVKAFTLPGLTLGYFEAQKLIKYINSTSNPRASLQFDYQTVIRETRAPTVACFSSRGPNFIQPEILKPDILAPGMNILASWPTETPLTRSLKDLRCAGFNIISNTLMSYPHIAGVATLLKA
;
A
#
# COMPACT_ATOMS: atom_id res chain seq x y z
N MET A 1 23.77 -21.44 4.82
CA MET A 1 22.98 -21.09 3.62
C MET A 1 21.58 -21.72 3.64
N ALA A 2 21.44 -23.05 3.81
CA ALA A 2 20.13 -23.72 3.87
C ALA A 2 19.20 -23.31 5.04
N HIS A 3 19.76 -22.97 6.21
CA HIS A 3 18.97 -22.50 7.36
C HIS A 3 18.47 -21.05 7.20
N VAL A 4 19.22 -20.22 6.46
CA VAL A 4 18.81 -18.85 6.12
C VAL A 4 17.73 -18.87 5.03
N LEU A 5 17.83 -19.77 4.05
CA LEU A 5 16.79 -19.98 3.05
C LEU A 5 15.46 -20.40 3.70
N LYS A 6 15.43 -21.44 4.55
CA LYS A 6 14.20 -21.92 5.21
C LYS A 6 13.47 -20.83 6.01
N THR A 7 14.20 -19.99 6.73
CA THR A 7 13.62 -18.90 7.52
C THR A 7 13.08 -17.77 6.63
N LEU A 8 13.73 -17.50 5.49
CA LEU A 8 13.22 -16.56 4.48
C LEU A 8 11.97 -17.11 3.78
N THR A 9 11.93 -18.42 3.50
CA THR A 9 10.74 -19.08 2.91
C THR A 9 9.55 -19.04 3.86
N SER A 10 9.73 -19.40 5.14
CA SER A 10 8.65 -19.35 6.15
C SER A 10 8.06 -17.95 6.34
N ARG A 11 8.91 -16.92 6.34
CA ARG A 11 8.45 -15.53 6.48
C ARG A 11 7.80 -14.98 5.21
N ALA A 12 8.18 -15.49 4.04
CA ALA A 12 7.49 -15.18 2.79
C ALA A 12 6.10 -15.84 2.74
N VAL A 13 5.97 -17.06 3.27
CA VAL A 13 4.69 -17.78 3.41
C VAL A 13 3.71 -17.01 4.29
N GLU A 14 4.14 -16.61 5.49
CA GLU A 14 3.29 -15.83 6.42
C GLU A 14 2.84 -14.51 5.79
N ARG A 15 3.75 -13.79 5.12
CA ARG A 15 3.42 -12.52 4.44
C ARG A 15 2.41 -12.68 3.31
N GLN A 16 2.44 -13.78 2.57
CA GLN A 16 1.49 -14.01 1.49
C GLN A 16 0.13 -14.48 1.99
N SER A 17 0.09 -15.20 3.11
CA SER A 17 -1.16 -15.49 3.82
C SER A 17 -1.83 -14.19 4.28
N GLU A 18 -1.05 -13.27 4.87
CA GLU A 18 -1.55 -11.94 5.27
C GLU A 18 -2.08 -11.15 4.07
N GLU A 19 -1.35 -11.13 2.95
CA GLU A 19 -1.77 -10.43 1.72
C GLU A 19 -3.03 -11.03 1.07
N ALA A 20 -3.23 -12.34 1.19
CA ALA A 20 -4.41 -13.03 0.70
C ALA A 20 -5.65 -12.75 1.58
N ASP A 21 -5.48 -12.70 2.90
CA ASP A 21 -6.56 -12.32 3.84
C ASP A 21 -7.05 -10.88 3.58
N GLU A 22 -6.11 -9.95 3.34
CA GLU A 22 -6.42 -8.55 3.01
C GLU A 22 -7.25 -8.44 1.70
N ALA A 23 -6.83 -9.16 0.66
CA ALA A 23 -7.50 -9.17 -0.64
C ALA A 23 -8.88 -9.88 -0.60
N GLY A 24 -8.98 -10.97 0.17
CA GLY A 24 -10.21 -11.74 0.36
C GLY A 24 -11.33 -10.91 0.99
N VAL A 25 -11.00 -10.09 1.99
CA VAL A 25 -12.02 -9.22 2.63
C VAL A 25 -12.51 -8.13 1.68
N VAL A 26 -11.64 -7.53 0.87
CA VAL A 26 -12.09 -6.54 -0.13
C VAL A 26 -13.05 -7.14 -1.16
N THR A 27 -12.87 -8.42 -1.52
CA THR A 27 -13.73 -9.12 -2.49
C THR A 27 -15.10 -9.50 -1.92
N GLY A 28 -15.14 -10.18 -0.76
CA GLY A 28 -16.37 -10.86 -0.31
C GLY A 28 -16.48 -11.16 1.18
N GLY A 29 -15.90 -10.34 2.06
CA GLY A 29 -16.14 -10.43 3.52
C GLY A 29 -17.55 -9.97 3.96
N GLU A 30 -17.86 -10.05 5.25
CA GLU A 30 -19.10 -9.46 5.80
C GLU A 30 -18.87 -7.99 6.21
N GLU A 31 -19.95 -7.19 6.31
CA GLU A 31 -19.86 -5.83 6.86
C GLU A 31 -19.52 -5.89 8.36
N GLU A 32 -18.45 -5.22 8.77
CA GLU A 32 -18.03 -5.17 10.18
C GLU A 32 -18.18 -3.75 10.75
N PRO A 33 -19.25 -3.47 11.52
CA PRO A 33 -19.44 -2.18 12.18
C PRO A 33 -18.32 -1.90 13.18
N GLY A 34 -17.72 -0.70 13.10
CA GLY A 34 -16.65 -0.28 14.01
C GLY A 34 -15.24 -0.70 13.60
N SER A 35 -15.04 -1.19 12.37
CA SER A 35 -13.70 -1.44 11.84
C SER A 35 -12.88 -0.14 11.74
N GLU A 36 -11.66 -0.14 12.27
CA GLU A 36 -10.75 1.00 12.25
C GLU A 36 -9.30 0.53 12.43
N GLU A 37 -8.34 1.27 11.90
CA GLU A 37 -6.93 1.12 12.27
C GLU A 37 -6.63 2.07 13.43
N ILE A 38 -6.76 1.59 14.66
CA ILE A 38 -6.46 2.35 15.90
C ILE A 38 -7.16 3.74 15.89
N GLY A 39 -8.45 3.81 15.56
CA GLY A 39 -9.20 5.07 15.48
C GLY A 39 -9.15 5.79 14.12
N ALA A 40 -8.42 5.28 13.13
CA ALA A 40 -8.47 5.77 11.74
C ALA A 40 -9.50 4.98 10.91
N GLY A 41 -10.34 5.67 10.13
CA GLY A 41 -11.31 5.01 9.23
C GLY A 41 -12.61 4.53 9.90
N THR A 42 -13.03 5.18 10.98
CA THR A 42 -14.15 4.84 11.90
C THR A 42 -15.55 4.66 11.28
N GLU A 43 -15.75 4.85 9.98
CA GLU A 43 -17.07 4.75 9.32
C GLU A 43 -17.51 3.30 8.99
N GLY A 44 -16.68 2.29 9.30
CA GLY A 44 -16.97 0.87 9.07
C GLY A 44 -16.53 0.36 7.70
N ALA A 45 -16.11 -0.91 7.64
CA ALA A 45 -15.58 -1.57 6.45
C ALA A 45 -16.74 -2.27 5.74
N LYS A 46 -16.91 -1.95 4.47
CA LYS A 46 -17.87 -2.58 3.57
C LYS A 46 -17.13 -3.23 2.43
N VAL A 47 -17.58 -4.41 2.04
CA VAL A 47 -17.01 -5.18 0.94
C VAL A 47 -17.80 -4.94 -0.34
N VAL A 48 -17.23 -5.31 -1.49
CA VAL A 48 -17.91 -5.12 -2.77
C VAL A 48 -19.03 -6.15 -2.98
N ALA A 49 -18.84 -7.42 -2.59
CA ALA A 49 -19.83 -8.48 -2.79
C ALA A 49 -20.10 -9.28 -1.49
N SER A 50 -21.00 -8.80 -0.64
CA SER A 50 -21.28 -9.38 0.69
C SER A 50 -21.95 -10.77 0.70
N ASN A 51 -22.47 -11.24 -0.45
CA ASN A 51 -23.25 -12.49 -0.55
C ASN A 51 -22.61 -13.53 -1.49
N GLY A 52 -21.39 -13.28 -1.98
CA GLY A 52 -20.65 -14.25 -2.80
C GLY A 52 -20.04 -15.35 -1.93
N VAL A 53 -20.08 -16.61 -2.38
CA VAL A 53 -19.29 -17.66 -1.74
C VAL A 53 -17.82 -17.45 -2.13
N LEU A 54 -17.01 -16.98 -1.18
CA LEU A 54 -15.58 -16.80 -1.37
C LEU A 54 -14.86 -18.15 -1.16
N GLN A 55 -14.23 -18.67 -2.22
CA GLN A 55 -13.24 -19.74 -2.09
C GLN A 55 -11.86 -19.11 -2.21
N LEU A 56 -11.14 -19.03 -1.08
CA LEU A 56 -9.81 -18.47 -1.03
C LEU A 56 -8.80 -19.55 -1.42
N LEU A 57 -8.20 -19.43 -2.61
CA LEU A 57 -7.07 -20.26 -3.04
C LEU A 57 -5.77 -19.51 -2.67
N MET A 58 -5.15 -19.88 -1.55
CA MET A 58 -3.86 -19.31 -1.12
C MET A 58 -2.70 -20.11 -1.72
N LEU A 59 -1.83 -19.44 -2.48
CA LEU A 59 -0.65 -20.08 -3.05
C LEU A 59 0.62 -19.28 -2.78
N ILE A 60 1.63 -20.01 -2.34
CA ILE A 60 2.87 -19.51 -1.76
C ILE A 60 3.92 -19.37 -2.88
N CYS A 61 4.62 -18.24 -2.96
CA CYS A 61 5.72 -17.93 -3.90
C CYS A 61 6.90 -18.92 -3.84
N SER A 62 6.91 -19.83 -2.87
CA SER A 62 7.94 -20.87 -2.74
C SER A 62 7.64 -22.13 -3.55
N VAL A 63 6.47 -22.21 -4.18
CA VAL A 63 6.03 -23.31 -5.02
C VAL A 63 6.71 -23.18 -6.39
N LEU A 64 7.29 -24.27 -6.90
CA LEU A 64 7.92 -24.28 -8.23
C LEU A 64 6.90 -23.82 -9.28
N GLN A 65 7.31 -23.07 -10.31
CA GLN A 65 6.47 -22.63 -11.45
C GLN A 65 5.61 -23.76 -12.07
N MET A 66 6.03 -25.03 -11.92
CA MET A 66 5.32 -26.21 -12.43
C MET A 66 4.13 -26.65 -11.55
N GLU A 67 4.22 -26.52 -10.22
CA GLU A 67 3.11 -26.86 -9.31
C GLU A 67 1.96 -25.83 -9.43
N LEU A 68 2.30 -24.56 -9.72
CA LEU A 68 1.35 -23.49 -10.05
C LEU A 68 0.46 -23.82 -11.27
N LEU A 69 1.01 -24.56 -12.24
CA LEU A 69 0.30 -24.86 -13.49
C LEU A 69 -0.84 -25.85 -13.29
N GLU A 70 -0.63 -26.92 -12.50
CA GLU A 70 -1.66 -27.92 -12.23
C GLU A 70 -2.80 -27.36 -11.39
N GLU A 71 -2.46 -26.57 -10.37
CA GLU A 71 -3.43 -25.97 -9.45
C GLU A 71 -4.32 -24.95 -10.19
N TRP A 72 -3.73 -24.05 -10.99
CA TRP A 72 -4.51 -22.98 -11.65
C TRP A 72 -5.27 -23.43 -12.89
N GLN A 73 -4.77 -24.44 -13.61
CA GLN A 73 -5.45 -24.92 -14.81
C GLN A 73 -6.64 -25.81 -14.49
N LEU A 74 -6.63 -26.53 -13.37
CA LEU A 74 -7.57 -27.62 -13.15
C LEU A 74 -8.42 -27.45 -11.90
N GLU A 75 -7.88 -26.94 -10.79
CA GLU A 75 -8.64 -26.90 -9.54
C GLU A 75 -9.80 -25.88 -9.57
N PRO A 76 -9.61 -24.62 -10.01
CA PRO A 76 -10.73 -23.68 -10.14
C PRO A 76 -11.86 -24.21 -11.02
N ILE A 77 -11.51 -24.95 -12.07
CA ILE A 77 -12.49 -25.56 -12.98
C ILE A 77 -13.22 -26.71 -12.29
N LYS A 78 -12.50 -27.61 -11.62
CA LYS A 78 -13.08 -28.75 -10.89
C LYS A 78 -13.98 -28.29 -9.76
N ASP A 79 -13.61 -27.22 -9.08
CA ASP A 79 -14.32 -26.67 -7.93
C ASP A 79 -15.48 -25.75 -8.34
N GLY A 80 -15.67 -25.49 -9.63
CA GLY A 80 -16.77 -24.65 -10.13
C GLY A 80 -16.57 -23.16 -9.80
N VAL A 81 -15.32 -22.70 -9.70
CA VAL A 81 -14.98 -21.30 -9.47
C VAL A 81 -15.37 -20.46 -10.67
N HIS A 82 -15.99 -19.31 -10.42
CA HIS A 82 -16.47 -18.42 -11.48
C HIS A 82 -15.56 -17.21 -11.73
N ILE A 83 -14.76 -16.83 -10.73
CA ILE A 83 -13.90 -15.64 -10.69
C ILE A 83 -12.57 -16.02 -10.04
N LEU A 84 -11.44 -15.67 -10.66
CA LEU A 84 -10.10 -15.74 -10.09
C LEU A 84 -9.59 -14.33 -9.79
N SER A 85 -9.17 -14.13 -8.55
CA SER A 85 -8.69 -12.87 -8.00
C SER A 85 -7.31 -13.12 -7.40
N LEU A 86 -6.25 -12.71 -8.09
CA LEU A 86 -4.90 -13.19 -7.78
C LEU A 86 -3.86 -12.07 -7.83
N TYR A 87 -2.83 -12.24 -7.01
CA TYR A 87 -1.62 -11.42 -7.01
C TYR A 87 -0.40 -12.29 -7.21
N LEU A 88 0.02 -12.40 -8.46
CA LEU A 88 1.30 -12.95 -8.83
C LEU A 88 1.88 -12.07 -9.93
N GLY A 89 3.19 -11.86 -9.92
CA GLY A 89 3.87 -11.05 -10.91
C GLY A 89 5.35 -11.41 -10.94
N VAL A 90 5.71 -12.27 -11.86
CA VAL A 90 7.08 -12.33 -12.38
C VAL A 90 7.10 -11.36 -13.57
N GLY A 91 8.24 -10.74 -13.88
CA GLY A 91 8.33 -9.79 -15.01
C GLY A 91 7.76 -10.42 -16.29
N PRO A 92 7.13 -9.62 -17.17
CA PRO A 92 6.39 -10.18 -18.30
C PRO A 92 7.32 -10.97 -19.24
N GLU A 93 6.91 -12.18 -19.61
CA GLU A 93 7.55 -13.01 -20.63
C GLU A 93 6.62 -13.17 -21.84
N GLU A 94 7.09 -13.82 -22.91
CA GLU A 94 6.22 -14.21 -24.02
C GLU A 94 5.13 -15.16 -23.53
N PHE A 95 3.89 -15.00 -24.02
CA PHE A 95 2.70 -15.63 -23.43
C PHE A 95 2.69 -17.17 -23.47
N ASP A 96 3.50 -17.77 -24.34
CA ASP A 96 3.65 -19.23 -24.50
C ASP A 96 4.66 -19.85 -23.52
N VAL A 97 5.42 -19.03 -22.80
CA VAL A 97 6.33 -19.44 -21.72
C VAL A 97 5.95 -18.85 -20.36
N ASP A 98 5.15 -17.78 -20.35
CA ASP A 98 4.58 -17.21 -19.13
C ASP A 98 3.53 -18.16 -18.51
N VAL A 99 3.90 -18.79 -17.39
CA VAL A 99 3.05 -19.72 -16.65
C VAL A 99 1.73 -19.10 -16.18
N VAL A 100 1.72 -17.80 -15.85
CA VAL A 100 0.50 -17.07 -15.45
C VAL A 100 -0.38 -16.88 -16.67
N ALA A 101 0.19 -16.46 -17.80
CA ALA A 101 -0.55 -16.30 -19.05
C ALA A 101 -1.19 -17.63 -19.50
N ILE A 102 -0.42 -18.72 -19.53
CA ILE A 102 -0.89 -20.05 -19.93
C ILE A 102 -2.03 -20.54 -19.01
N ALA A 103 -1.84 -20.45 -17.69
CA ALA A 103 -2.83 -20.93 -16.73
C ALA A 103 -4.13 -20.13 -16.79
N THR A 104 -4.03 -18.79 -16.85
CA THR A 104 -5.20 -17.92 -16.93
C THR A 104 -5.94 -18.04 -18.27
N PHE A 105 -5.25 -18.38 -19.36
CA PHE A 105 -5.89 -18.69 -20.63
C PHE A 105 -6.82 -19.91 -20.50
N ALA A 106 -6.37 -20.96 -19.81
CA ALA A 106 -7.18 -22.14 -19.55
C ALA A 106 -8.45 -21.80 -18.72
N ALA A 107 -8.31 -20.98 -17.68
CA ALA A 107 -9.44 -20.51 -16.88
C ALA A 107 -10.47 -19.73 -17.71
N ILE A 108 -10.02 -18.75 -18.51
CA ILE A 108 -10.89 -17.95 -19.38
C ILE A 108 -11.61 -18.82 -20.42
N ARG A 109 -10.92 -19.82 -21.00
CA ARG A 109 -11.56 -20.78 -21.92
C ARG A 109 -12.69 -21.60 -21.29
N ASN A 110 -12.71 -21.71 -19.96
CA ASN A 110 -13.77 -22.38 -19.21
C ASN A 110 -14.76 -21.39 -18.58
N GLY A 111 -14.78 -20.14 -19.05
CA GLY A 111 -15.75 -19.13 -18.61
C GLY A 111 -15.47 -18.54 -17.23
N ILE A 112 -14.26 -18.72 -16.70
CA ILE A 112 -13.81 -18.14 -15.42
C ILE A 112 -13.23 -16.75 -15.70
N PHE A 113 -13.77 -15.71 -15.05
CA PHE A 113 -13.22 -14.36 -15.17
C PHE A 113 -11.94 -14.24 -14.34
N VAL A 114 -10.96 -13.47 -14.82
CA VAL A 114 -9.64 -13.36 -14.18
C VAL A 114 -9.28 -11.89 -13.98
N ALA A 115 -9.01 -11.49 -12.74
CA ALA A 115 -8.52 -10.15 -12.37
C ALA A 115 -7.17 -10.22 -11.64
N PHE A 116 -6.21 -9.42 -12.12
CA PHE A 116 -4.85 -9.32 -11.58
C PHE A 116 -4.47 -7.88 -11.28
N SER A 117 -3.57 -7.70 -10.33
CA SER A 117 -2.91 -6.42 -10.10
C SER A 117 -2.01 -6.03 -11.26
N VAL A 118 -1.83 -4.72 -11.46
CA VAL A 118 -0.92 -4.21 -12.48
C VAL A 118 0.57 -4.23 -12.07
N GLY A 119 0.86 -4.24 -10.77
CA GLY A 119 2.22 -4.10 -10.22
C GLY A 119 2.48 -2.72 -9.60
N ASN A 120 3.57 -2.58 -8.83
CA ASN A 120 3.85 -1.37 -8.03
C ASN A 120 5.20 -0.71 -8.39
N SER A 121 5.55 -0.70 -9.68
CA SER A 121 6.90 -0.38 -10.15
C SER A 121 7.00 0.95 -10.92
N TRP A 122 6.02 1.86 -10.77
CA TRP A 122 6.22 3.26 -11.18
C TRP A 122 7.43 3.86 -10.43
N PRO A 123 8.34 4.61 -11.07
CA PRO A 123 8.17 5.38 -12.30
C PRO A 123 8.60 4.74 -13.62
N ASP A 124 8.97 3.47 -13.62
CA ASP A 124 9.49 2.82 -14.82
C ASP A 124 8.36 2.67 -15.86
N GLU A 125 8.61 3.12 -17.09
CA GLU A 125 7.68 2.99 -18.21
C GLU A 125 7.54 1.51 -18.62
N GLY A 126 6.31 1.08 -18.91
CA GLY A 126 5.97 -0.32 -19.20
C GLY A 126 6.36 -1.31 -18.10
N SER A 127 6.29 -0.86 -16.85
CA SER A 127 6.57 -1.65 -15.64
C SER A 127 5.43 -2.61 -15.22
N LEU A 128 4.50 -2.88 -16.13
CA LEU A 128 3.40 -3.81 -15.94
C LEU A 128 3.93 -5.26 -15.85
N VAL A 129 3.33 -6.10 -15.00
CA VAL A 129 3.71 -7.52 -14.90
C VAL A 129 2.66 -8.47 -15.48
N ASN A 130 1.37 -8.16 -15.36
CA ASN A 130 0.27 -9.00 -15.84
C ASN A 130 -0.35 -8.42 -17.10
N ILE A 131 0.20 -8.73 -18.27
CA ILE A 131 -0.13 -8.04 -19.53
C ILE A 131 -0.79 -8.92 -20.60
N ALA A 132 -1.10 -10.18 -20.28
CA ALA A 132 -1.78 -11.07 -21.22
C ALA A 132 -3.17 -10.51 -21.61
N PRO A 133 -3.58 -10.59 -22.89
CA PRO A 133 -4.82 -9.97 -23.38
C PRO A 133 -6.11 -10.46 -22.72
N TRP A 134 -6.13 -11.69 -22.21
CA TRP A 134 -7.29 -12.32 -21.59
C TRP A 134 -7.40 -12.07 -20.08
N ILE A 135 -6.39 -11.49 -19.46
CA ILE A 135 -6.39 -11.12 -18.04
C ILE A 135 -6.99 -9.72 -17.91
N THR A 136 -7.83 -9.46 -16.90
CA THR A 136 -8.20 -8.09 -16.53
C THR A 136 -7.15 -7.53 -15.57
N THR A 137 -6.35 -6.58 -16.04
CA THR A 137 -5.25 -5.95 -15.32
C THR A 137 -5.73 -4.67 -14.65
N VAL A 138 -5.66 -4.64 -13.33
CA VAL A 138 -6.29 -3.62 -12.50
C VAL A 138 -5.27 -2.65 -11.91
N ASP A 139 -5.43 -1.38 -12.24
CA ASP A 139 -4.67 -0.24 -11.75
C ASP A 139 -5.16 0.20 -10.36
N ALA A 140 -4.27 0.77 -9.54
CA ALA A 140 -4.62 1.29 -8.22
C ALA A 140 -4.91 2.79 -8.27
N GLY A 141 -6.06 3.18 -7.75
CA GLY A 141 -6.50 4.57 -7.64
C GLY A 141 -6.67 5.05 -6.20
N SER A 142 -6.64 6.37 -6.03
CA SER A 142 -7.03 7.05 -4.80
C SER A 142 -8.54 7.02 -4.58
N ILE A 143 -8.96 7.04 -3.32
CA ILE A 143 -10.33 7.37 -2.92
C ILE A 143 -10.40 8.81 -2.37
N ASP A 144 -11.61 9.30 -2.13
CA ASP A 144 -11.92 10.64 -1.64
C ASP A 144 -11.74 10.80 -0.11
N ARG A 145 -11.15 9.78 0.55
CA ARG A 145 -10.82 9.74 1.98
C ARG A 145 -9.40 10.23 2.26
N LYS A 146 -9.24 11.03 3.32
CA LYS A 146 -7.98 11.62 3.79
C LYS A 146 -7.88 11.59 5.32
N PHE A 147 -6.65 11.68 5.81
CA PHE A 147 -6.33 11.71 7.25
C PHE A 147 -5.56 12.99 7.61
N PRO A 148 -6.18 14.18 7.54
CA PRO A 148 -5.48 15.45 7.63
C PRO A 148 -4.75 15.64 8.97
N THR A 149 -3.59 16.29 8.91
CA THR A 149 -2.81 16.68 10.08
C THR A 149 -2.17 18.03 9.82
N ARG A 150 -2.33 18.96 10.76
CA ARG A 150 -1.82 20.33 10.62
C ARG A 150 -0.36 20.38 11.02
N PHE A 151 0.39 21.15 10.26
CA PHE A 151 1.81 21.38 10.46
C PHE A 151 2.10 22.88 10.38
N THR A 152 2.65 23.45 11.44
CA THR A 152 2.89 24.89 11.53
C THR A 152 4.38 25.17 11.58
N LEU A 153 4.85 25.99 10.64
CA LEU A 153 6.23 26.46 10.60
C LEU A 153 6.49 27.52 11.67
N GLY A 154 7.75 27.69 12.05
CA GLY A 154 8.18 28.81 12.89
C GLY A 154 7.94 30.19 12.24
N SER A 155 7.71 30.24 10.92
CA SER A 155 7.23 31.45 10.21
C SER A 155 5.76 31.78 10.48
N GLY A 156 4.98 30.86 11.06
CA GLY A 156 3.54 30.96 11.24
C GLY A 156 2.71 30.38 10.09
N GLU A 157 3.34 30.00 8.97
CA GLU A 157 2.66 29.34 7.87
C GLU A 157 2.17 27.94 8.28
N VAL A 158 0.96 27.58 7.84
CA VAL A 158 0.33 26.29 8.16
C VAL A 158 0.16 25.49 6.87
N TYR A 159 0.61 24.24 6.91
CA TYR A 159 0.38 23.25 5.86
C TYR A 159 -0.42 22.07 6.39
N ILE A 160 -1.00 21.31 5.47
CA ILE A 160 -1.78 20.11 5.78
C ILE A 160 -1.06 18.92 5.17
N GLY A 161 -0.67 17.99 6.03
CA GLY A 161 -0.20 16.66 5.65
C GLY A 161 -1.24 15.60 5.98
N GLN A 162 -0.83 14.33 5.92
CA GLN A 162 -1.68 13.22 6.36
C GLN A 162 -0.96 12.27 7.32
N SER A 163 -1.69 11.74 8.30
CA SER A 163 -1.15 10.85 9.33
C SER A 163 -2.14 9.79 9.78
N LEU A 164 -1.62 8.60 10.11
CA LEU A 164 -2.34 7.54 10.86
C LEU A 164 -1.91 7.50 12.33
N TYR A 165 -1.16 8.49 12.82
CA TYR A 165 -0.75 8.54 14.21
C TYR A 165 -1.93 8.95 15.09
N GLN A 166 -2.43 8.01 15.89
CA GLN A 166 -3.66 8.16 16.69
C GLN A 166 -3.40 8.17 18.20
N GLN A 167 -2.13 8.14 18.62
CA GLN A 167 -1.77 8.23 20.03
C GLN A 167 -1.58 9.69 20.46
N SER A 168 -1.68 9.97 21.76
CA SER A 168 -1.32 11.28 22.32
C SER A 168 0.18 11.54 22.10
N PRO A 169 0.57 12.54 21.29
CA PRO A 169 1.97 12.85 21.08
C PRO A 169 2.61 13.33 22.37
N ASN A 170 3.79 12.78 22.68
CA ASN A 170 4.58 13.21 23.84
C ASN A 170 5.08 14.67 23.72
N PHE A 171 5.02 15.25 22.52
CA PHE A 171 5.44 16.62 22.24
C PHE A 171 4.65 17.22 21.07
N THR A 172 4.07 18.41 21.28
CA THR A 172 3.32 19.18 20.26
C THR A 172 3.87 20.60 20.08
N GLY A 173 4.96 20.95 20.77
CA GLY A 173 5.58 22.27 20.68
C GLY A 173 6.37 22.47 19.38
N PHE A 174 7.03 23.62 19.27
CA PHE A 174 7.98 23.86 18.18
C PHE A 174 9.31 23.15 18.45
N ALA A 175 9.71 22.24 17.57
CA ALA A 175 11.02 21.60 17.59
C ALA A 175 11.85 21.95 16.35
N PRO A 176 13.19 21.92 16.44
CA PRO A 176 14.05 22.11 15.27
C PRO A 176 13.81 21.03 14.21
N LEU A 177 13.88 21.44 12.95
CA LEU A 177 13.81 20.56 11.78
C LEU A 177 15.23 20.13 11.39
N VAL A 178 15.40 18.85 11.06
CA VAL A 178 16.62 18.34 10.41
C VAL A 178 16.21 17.71 9.10
N TYR A 179 16.66 18.26 7.98
CA TYR A 179 16.36 17.74 6.66
C TYR A 179 17.46 16.82 6.16
N VAL A 180 17.07 15.61 5.77
CA VAL A 180 17.96 14.62 5.15
C VAL A 180 17.25 14.11 3.90
N PRO A 181 17.61 14.56 2.69
CA PRO A 181 16.83 14.29 1.48
C PRO A 181 16.49 12.81 1.27
N GLN A 182 17.49 11.92 1.20
CA GLN A 182 17.30 10.53 0.78
C GLN A 182 17.12 9.53 1.92
N CYS A 183 17.01 9.97 3.17
CA CYS A 183 16.95 9.12 4.37
C CYS A 183 18.19 8.22 4.55
N LEU A 184 19.27 8.46 3.81
CA LEU A 184 20.49 7.67 3.89
C LEU A 184 21.32 8.12 5.07
N MET A 185 21.15 7.42 6.19
CA MET A 185 21.90 7.63 7.42
C MET A 185 22.15 6.28 8.09
N SER A 186 23.33 6.14 8.69
CA SER A 186 23.61 5.09 9.66
C SER A 186 22.81 5.29 10.95
N ASP A 187 22.61 4.20 11.70
CA ASP A 187 21.94 4.25 13.01
C ASP A 187 22.65 5.20 13.99
N THR A 188 23.98 5.31 13.88
CA THR A 188 24.80 6.25 14.66
C THR A 188 24.52 7.71 14.30
N GLU A 189 24.41 8.03 13.01
CA GLU A 189 24.08 9.39 12.55
C GLU A 189 22.68 9.79 13.00
N ILE A 190 21.69 8.91 12.83
CA ILE A 190 20.32 9.15 13.30
C ILE A 190 20.33 9.51 14.79
N THR A 191 21.04 8.71 15.60
CA THR A 191 21.11 8.92 17.05
C THR A 191 21.65 10.28 17.46
N GLN A 192 22.64 10.80 16.74
CA GLN A 192 23.24 12.11 17.02
C GLN A 192 22.39 13.26 16.47
N LEU A 193 21.79 13.08 15.29
CA LEU A 193 21.13 14.15 14.55
C LEU A 193 19.75 14.49 15.12
N VAL A 194 18.95 13.48 15.49
CA VAL A 194 17.50 13.64 15.67
C VAL A 194 17.05 13.87 17.10
N LYS A 195 17.94 13.78 18.10
CA LYS A 195 17.57 13.96 19.52
C LYS A 195 16.85 15.29 19.73
N GLU A 196 15.59 15.21 20.20
CA GLU A 196 14.70 16.35 20.46
C GLU A 196 14.37 17.21 19.23
N LYS A 197 14.49 16.62 18.02
CA LYS A 197 14.23 17.28 16.74
C LYS A 197 13.21 16.50 15.91
N ILE A 198 12.71 17.16 14.87
CA ILE A 198 11.85 16.59 13.85
C ILE A 198 12.73 16.19 12.66
N LEU A 199 12.75 14.91 12.33
CA LEU A 199 13.41 14.46 11.10
C LEU A 199 12.49 14.73 9.91
N VAL A 200 13.00 15.40 8.88
CA VAL A 200 12.32 15.62 7.61
C VAL A 200 13.08 14.84 6.54
N CYS A 201 12.37 14.00 5.79
CA CYS A 201 13.02 13.14 4.83
C CYS A 201 12.10 12.69 3.68
N GLU A 202 12.63 12.50 2.48
CA GLU A 202 11.90 11.89 1.36
C GLU A 202 11.82 10.37 1.54
N ASN A 203 10.69 9.78 1.16
CA ASN A 203 10.52 8.32 1.15
C ASN A 203 10.79 7.60 2.49
N ALA A 204 10.59 8.27 3.62
CA ALA A 204 10.74 7.67 4.94
C ALA A 204 9.81 6.45 5.13
N PHE A 205 10.41 5.30 5.46
CA PHE A 205 9.69 4.07 5.82
C PHE A 205 9.42 4.00 7.32
N VAL A 206 8.53 3.09 7.73
CA VAL A 206 8.16 2.95 9.15
C VAL A 206 9.36 2.53 10.01
N GLU A 207 10.28 1.73 9.49
CA GLU A 207 11.50 1.36 10.22
C GLU A 207 12.37 2.57 10.57
N LEU A 208 12.45 3.58 9.69
CA LEU A 208 13.14 4.82 10.01
C LEU A 208 12.44 5.53 11.18
N GLY A 209 11.11 5.57 11.18
CA GLY A 209 10.33 6.10 12.30
C GLY A 209 10.68 5.44 13.64
N MET A 210 10.78 4.11 13.67
CA MET A 210 11.18 3.37 14.88
C MET A 210 12.60 3.74 15.34
N LYS A 211 13.54 3.93 14.41
CA LYS A 211 14.91 4.39 14.73
C LYS A 211 14.90 5.80 15.30
N VAL A 212 14.16 6.73 14.69
CA VAL A 212 14.01 8.10 15.16
C VAL A 212 13.42 8.13 16.58
N ALA A 213 12.39 7.33 16.83
CA ALA A 213 11.75 7.22 18.15
C ALA A 213 12.76 6.73 19.21
N LYS A 214 13.50 5.66 18.90
CA LYS A 214 14.56 5.11 19.78
C LYS A 214 15.66 6.14 20.09
N SER A 215 15.97 7.00 19.12
CA SER A 215 16.96 8.08 19.23
C SER A 215 16.42 9.36 19.88
N ARG A 216 15.22 9.32 20.48
CA ARG A 216 14.55 10.47 21.13
C ARG A 216 14.22 11.62 20.17
N GLY A 217 14.03 11.33 18.88
CA GLY A 217 13.41 12.26 17.96
C GLY A 217 11.94 12.46 18.31
N VAL A 218 11.46 13.69 18.17
CA VAL A 218 10.09 14.04 18.60
C VAL A 218 9.07 13.82 17.49
N SER A 219 9.49 13.83 16.22
CA SER A 219 8.61 13.57 15.09
C SER A 219 9.37 13.19 13.81
N LEU A 220 8.63 12.62 12.85
CA LEU A 220 9.09 12.31 11.50
C LEU A 220 8.12 12.89 10.45
N ILE A 221 8.65 13.66 9.50
CA ILE A 221 7.92 14.17 8.34
C ILE A 221 8.45 13.48 7.09
N ARG A 222 7.60 12.69 6.46
CA ARG A 222 7.86 12.10 5.15
C ARG A 222 7.47 13.09 4.05
N LEU A 223 8.35 13.26 3.06
CA LEU A 223 8.10 14.07 1.87
C LEU A 223 7.84 13.17 0.67
N ASN A 224 6.81 13.49 -0.12
CA ASN A 224 6.64 12.93 -1.45
C ASN A 224 7.62 13.60 -2.42
N GLY A 225 8.29 12.78 -3.23
CA GLY A 225 9.11 13.24 -4.35
C GLY A 225 8.26 13.56 -5.59
N ASN A 226 8.93 13.98 -6.67
CA ASN A 226 8.31 14.30 -7.95
C ASN A 226 7.49 13.12 -8.52
N TYR A 227 8.01 11.89 -8.44
CA TYR A 227 7.33 10.69 -8.93
C TYR A 227 6.09 10.33 -8.10
N SER A 228 6.12 10.63 -6.80
CA SER A 228 4.98 10.41 -5.90
C SER A 228 3.89 11.48 -6.07
N GLY A 229 4.29 12.71 -6.41
CA GLY A 229 3.37 13.84 -6.59
C GLY A 229 2.46 14.06 -5.37
N GLU A 230 1.19 14.30 -5.63
CA GLU A 230 0.14 14.48 -4.60
C GLU A 230 -0.47 13.15 -4.11
N GLY A 231 0.06 12.01 -4.59
CA GLY A 231 -0.30 10.66 -4.17
C GLY A 231 0.25 10.35 -2.77
N VAL A 232 -0.36 10.92 -1.74
CA VAL A 232 0.08 10.71 -0.36
C VAL A 232 -0.35 9.34 0.15
N ILE A 233 0.63 8.44 0.23
CA ILE A 233 0.52 7.17 0.96
C ILE A 233 0.71 7.45 2.44
N VAL A 234 -0.32 7.20 3.25
CA VAL A 234 -0.18 7.31 4.69
C VAL A 234 0.61 6.14 5.26
N LYS A 235 1.33 6.39 6.36
CA LYS A 235 2.17 5.39 7.02
C LYS A 235 1.79 5.33 8.48
N ALA A 236 1.65 4.12 9.00
CA ALA A 236 1.45 3.84 10.42
C ALA A 236 2.75 4.05 11.21
N PHE A 237 3.28 5.27 11.27
CA PHE A 237 4.48 5.58 12.05
C PHE A 237 4.26 5.27 13.55
N THR A 238 5.30 4.80 14.24
CA THR A 238 5.27 4.48 15.69
C THR A 238 5.53 5.70 16.59
N LEU A 239 5.86 6.84 16.00
CA LEU A 239 6.03 8.14 16.64
C LEU A 239 5.16 9.18 15.91
N PRO A 240 4.92 10.36 16.50
CA PRO A 240 4.21 11.44 15.83
C PRO A 240 4.84 11.71 14.45
N GLY A 241 4.07 11.57 13.39
CA GLY A 241 4.61 11.80 12.06
C GLY A 241 3.53 11.92 11.01
N LEU A 242 3.88 12.53 9.88
CA LEU A 242 2.96 12.76 8.78
C LEU A 242 3.68 12.64 7.43
N THR A 243 2.90 12.49 6.37
CA THR A 243 3.38 12.57 4.99
C THR A 243 2.84 13.84 4.35
N LEU A 244 3.71 14.60 3.68
CA LEU A 244 3.34 15.75 2.85
C LEU A 244 3.26 15.36 1.37
N GLY A 245 2.30 15.97 0.66
CA GLY A 245 2.27 15.99 -0.80
C GLY A 245 3.48 16.73 -1.37
N TYR A 246 3.70 16.61 -2.67
CA TYR A 246 4.86 17.19 -3.35
C TYR A 246 4.91 18.71 -3.22
N PHE A 247 3.79 19.42 -3.40
CA PHE A 247 3.78 20.88 -3.32
C PHE A 247 4.11 21.39 -1.91
N GLU A 248 3.50 20.84 -0.87
CA GLU A 248 3.80 21.17 0.53
C GLU A 248 5.22 20.78 0.90
N ALA A 249 5.73 19.66 0.38
CA ALA A 249 7.12 19.25 0.58
C ALA A 249 8.11 20.28 0.02
N GLN A 250 7.90 20.78 -1.20
CA GLN A 250 8.76 21.81 -1.79
C GLN A 250 8.75 23.13 -0.99
N LYS A 251 7.57 23.53 -0.48
CA LYS A 251 7.45 24.70 0.40
C LYS A 251 8.24 24.51 1.69
N LEU A 252 8.16 23.33 2.30
CA LEU A 252 8.90 22.99 3.52
C LEU A 252 10.43 23.00 3.27
N ILE A 253 10.90 22.37 2.20
CA ILE A 253 12.32 22.37 1.84
C ILE A 253 12.83 23.81 1.64
N LYS A 254 12.05 24.64 0.94
CA LYS A 254 12.37 26.06 0.76
C LYS A 254 12.44 26.81 2.09
N TYR A 255 11.50 26.57 3.00
CA TYR A 255 11.53 27.15 4.35
C TYR A 255 12.79 26.74 5.11
N ILE A 256 13.12 25.45 5.12
CA ILE A 256 14.31 24.92 5.82
C ILE A 256 15.58 25.62 5.33
N ASN A 257 15.70 25.88 4.03
CA ASN A 257 16.86 26.56 3.43
C ASN A 257 16.85 28.09 3.63
N SER A 258 15.74 28.68 4.05
CA SER A 258 15.59 30.14 4.19
C SER A 258 15.99 30.69 5.55
N THR A 259 16.18 29.84 6.55
CA THR A 259 16.47 30.25 7.93
C THR A 259 17.55 29.37 8.55
N SER A 260 18.36 29.95 9.44
CA SER A 260 19.36 29.19 10.20
C SER A 260 18.78 28.41 11.38
N ASN A 261 17.52 28.65 11.74
CA ASN A 261 16.83 27.97 12.83
C ASN A 261 15.43 27.48 12.39
N PRO A 262 15.35 26.52 11.46
CA PRO A 262 14.08 26.00 10.98
C PRO A 262 13.40 25.20 12.09
N ARG A 263 12.17 25.56 12.43
CA ARG A 263 11.38 24.89 13.47
C ARG A 263 9.95 24.69 13.01
N ALA A 264 9.29 23.69 13.57
CA ALA A 264 7.87 23.47 13.33
C ALA A 264 7.19 22.71 14.47
N SER A 265 5.87 22.72 14.47
CA SER A 265 5.01 21.94 15.35
C SER A 265 3.98 21.15 14.54
N LEU A 266 3.55 20.02 15.09
CA LEU A 266 2.51 19.17 14.51
C LEU A 266 1.29 19.16 15.42
N GLN A 267 0.11 19.21 14.80
CA GLN A 267 -1.18 19.08 15.47
C GLN A 267 -2.01 18.02 14.74
N PHE A 268 -2.34 16.98 15.48
CA PHE A 268 -3.14 15.85 15.00
C PHE A 268 -4.59 16.10 15.36
N ASP A 269 -5.45 16.18 14.33
CA ASP A 269 -6.88 16.40 14.50
C ASP A 269 -7.63 15.07 14.72
N TYR A 270 -6.98 13.93 14.48
CA TYR A 270 -7.53 12.57 14.62
C TYR A 270 -8.84 12.36 13.86
N GLN A 271 -8.93 13.00 12.69
CA GLN A 271 -10.14 12.97 11.86
C GLN A 271 -9.89 12.21 10.58
N THR A 272 -10.91 11.45 10.19
CA THR A 272 -11.07 10.97 8.82
C THR A 272 -11.96 11.96 8.09
N VAL A 273 -11.53 12.43 6.92
CA VAL A 273 -12.31 13.34 6.07
C VAL A 273 -12.59 12.64 4.75
N ILE A 274 -13.85 12.72 4.30
CA ILE A 274 -14.33 12.18 3.02
C ILE A 274 -14.74 13.32 2.08
N ARG A 275 -15.06 13.01 0.81
CA ARG A 275 -15.46 13.98 -0.24
C ARG A 275 -14.35 14.91 -0.71
N GLU A 276 -13.11 14.43 -0.73
CA GLU A 276 -12.03 15.14 -1.42
C GLU A 276 -12.31 15.24 -2.93
N THR A 277 -12.17 16.44 -3.48
CA THR A 277 -12.55 16.78 -4.86
C THR A 277 -11.65 16.18 -5.95
N ARG A 278 -10.45 15.69 -5.58
CA ARG A 278 -9.43 15.22 -6.53
C ARG A 278 -9.33 13.70 -6.65
N ALA A 279 -10.33 12.95 -6.20
CA ALA A 279 -10.39 11.50 -6.38
C ALA A 279 -11.37 11.09 -7.51
N PRO A 280 -11.10 10.00 -8.25
CA PRO A 280 -9.89 9.19 -8.18
C PRO A 280 -8.73 9.78 -9.00
N THR A 281 -7.51 9.55 -8.52
CA THR A 281 -6.26 9.73 -9.27
C THR A 281 -5.50 8.41 -9.28
N VAL A 282 -4.78 8.12 -10.35
CA VAL A 282 -3.94 6.91 -10.39
C VAL A 282 -2.84 7.03 -9.34
N ALA A 283 -2.70 6.00 -8.52
CA ALA A 283 -1.74 5.96 -7.44
C ALA A 283 -0.31 6.05 -7.97
N CYS A 284 0.54 6.71 -7.21
CA CYS A 284 1.90 6.99 -7.64
C CYS A 284 2.85 5.80 -7.57
N PHE A 285 2.41 4.64 -7.08
CA PHE A 285 3.19 3.41 -7.14
C PHE A 285 2.74 2.52 -8.29
N SER A 286 1.55 2.77 -8.84
CA SER A 286 0.91 1.84 -9.76
C SER A 286 1.62 1.79 -11.10
N SER A 287 2.04 0.59 -11.51
CA SER A 287 2.76 0.32 -12.75
C SER A 287 2.02 0.84 -13.98
N ARG A 288 2.77 1.27 -14.99
CA ARG A 288 2.23 1.90 -16.21
C ARG A 288 2.61 1.13 -17.44
N GLY A 289 1.77 1.20 -18.46
CA GLY A 289 2.07 0.68 -19.79
C GLY A 289 3.22 1.42 -20.50
N PRO A 290 3.51 1.03 -21.75
CA PRO A 290 2.72 0.14 -22.60
C PRO A 290 2.88 -1.37 -22.29
N ASN A 291 2.04 -2.20 -22.92
CA ASN A 291 2.26 -3.64 -23.01
C ASN A 291 3.41 -3.91 -23.99
N PHE A 292 4.57 -4.38 -23.51
CA PHE A 292 5.74 -4.57 -24.38
C PHE A 292 5.70 -5.82 -25.25
N ILE A 293 4.89 -6.83 -24.89
CA ILE A 293 4.75 -8.06 -25.67
C ILE A 293 3.78 -7.85 -26.84
N GLN A 294 2.69 -7.12 -26.59
CA GLN A 294 1.71 -6.77 -27.62
C GLN A 294 1.27 -5.30 -27.48
N PRO A 295 2.06 -4.34 -28.02
CA PRO A 295 1.81 -2.91 -27.87
C PRO A 295 0.47 -2.42 -28.42
N GLU A 296 -0.14 -3.17 -29.33
CA GLU A 296 -1.46 -2.86 -29.89
C GLU A 296 -2.60 -3.07 -28.87
N ILE A 297 -2.35 -3.80 -27.78
CA ILE A 297 -3.31 -4.02 -26.70
C ILE A 297 -2.91 -3.18 -25.49
N LEU A 298 -3.69 -2.13 -25.25
CA LEU A 298 -3.48 -1.22 -24.13
C LEU A 298 -3.65 -1.93 -22.78
N LYS A 299 -2.74 -1.63 -21.86
CA LYS A 299 -2.76 -2.06 -20.46
C LYS A 299 -2.30 -0.91 -19.55
N PRO A 300 -2.79 -0.79 -18.30
CA PRO A 300 -3.82 -1.63 -17.66
C PRO A 300 -5.22 -1.39 -18.23
N ASP A 301 -6.18 -2.27 -17.91
CA ASP A 301 -7.54 -2.21 -18.48
C ASP A 301 -8.48 -1.30 -17.70
N ILE A 302 -8.37 -1.29 -16.37
CA ILE A 302 -9.32 -0.61 -15.49
C ILE A 302 -8.67 -0.10 -14.21
N LEU A 303 -9.18 1.00 -13.67
CA LEU A 303 -8.75 1.59 -12.40
C LEU A 303 -9.72 1.21 -11.28
N ALA A 304 -9.19 0.81 -10.12
CA ALA A 304 -9.98 0.53 -8.92
C ALA A 304 -9.30 1.07 -7.65
N PRO A 305 -10.03 1.26 -6.53
CA PRO A 305 -9.45 1.73 -5.27
C PRO A 305 -8.28 0.86 -4.79
N GLY A 306 -7.09 1.45 -4.64
CA GLY A 306 -5.91 0.70 -4.18
C GLY A 306 -4.95 1.50 -3.29
N MET A 307 -5.24 2.77 -3.03
CA MET A 307 -4.43 3.63 -2.16
C MET A 307 -5.19 4.01 -0.89
N ASN A 308 -4.54 3.76 0.26
CA ASN A 308 -5.04 4.00 1.61
C ASN A 308 -6.39 3.30 1.87
N ILE A 309 -6.47 2.02 1.50
CA ILE A 309 -7.64 1.16 1.66
C ILE A 309 -7.60 0.50 3.04
N LEU A 310 -8.73 0.53 3.75
CA LEU A 310 -8.90 -0.16 5.03
C LEU A 310 -9.35 -1.58 4.72
N ALA A 311 -8.62 -2.57 5.21
CA ALA A 311 -8.96 -3.99 5.09
C ALA A 311 -8.71 -4.72 6.42
N SER A 312 -9.25 -5.93 6.54
CA SER A 312 -8.95 -6.80 7.68
C SER A 312 -7.45 -7.07 7.76
N TRP A 313 -7.00 -7.34 8.96
CA TRP A 313 -5.60 -7.58 9.25
C TRP A 313 -5.46 -8.61 10.37
N PRO A 314 -4.54 -9.57 10.27
CA PRO A 314 -4.35 -10.55 11.34
C PRO A 314 -3.99 -9.89 12.67
N THR A 315 -4.74 -10.21 13.72
CA THR A 315 -4.62 -9.56 15.03
C THR A 315 -3.29 -9.82 15.74
N GLU A 316 -2.51 -10.78 15.25
CA GLU A 316 -1.18 -11.12 15.78
C GLU A 316 -0.05 -10.47 14.97
N THR A 317 -0.35 -9.94 13.78
CA THR A 317 0.63 -9.32 12.90
C THR A 317 0.74 -7.82 13.20
N PRO A 318 1.96 -7.29 13.45
CA PRO A 318 2.14 -5.85 13.63
C PRO A 318 1.66 -5.04 12.42
N LEU A 319 1.05 -3.88 12.64
CA LEU A 319 0.52 -3.01 11.57
C LEU A 319 1.56 -2.63 10.51
N THR A 320 2.84 -2.65 10.90
CA THR A 320 3.97 -2.27 10.05
C THR A 320 4.74 -3.48 9.52
N ARG A 321 4.27 -4.71 9.80
CA ARG A 321 4.95 -6.00 9.58
C ARG A 321 6.35 -6.09 10.19
N SER A 322 6.70 -5.17 11.08
CA SER A 322 7.98 -5.18 11.78
C SER A 322 7.82 -5.80 13.15
N LEU A 323 8.67 -6.78 13.47
CA LEU A 323 8.73 -7.39 14.81
C LEU A 323 9.09 -6.41 15.93
N LYS A 324 9.51 -5.19 15.59
CA LYS A 324 9.81 -4.11 16.53
C LYS A 324 8.59 -3.25 16.85
N ASP A 325 7.53 -3.35 16.07
CA ASP A 325 6.26 -2.70 16.33
C ASP A 325 5.36 -3.66 17.10
N LEU A 326 4.84 -3.20 18.24
CA LEU A 326 4.00 -4.01 19.12
C LEU A 326 2.51 -3.71 18.92
N ARG A 327 2.17 -2.80 18.00
CA ARG A 327 0.78 -2.45 17.71
C ARG A 327 0.22 -3.46 16.72
N CYS A 328 -0.85 -4.14 17.14
CA CYS A 328 -1.65 -4.99 16.28
C CYS A 328 -3.11 -4.52 16.35
N ALA A 329 -3.84 -4.64 15.26
CA ALA A 329 -5.27 -4.38 15.18
C ALA A 329 -5.90 -5.34 14.16
N GLY A 330 -7.20 -5.57 14.26
CA GLY A 330 -7.94 -6.41 13.32
C GLY A 330 -8.14 -5.79 11.94
N PHE A 331 -7.73 -4.53 11.75
CA PHE A 331 -7.81 -3.78 10.50
C PHE A 331 -6.56 -2.91 10.31
N ASN A 332 -6.21 -2.69 9.05
CA ASN A 332 -5.04 -1.89 8.65
C ASN A 332 -5.34 -1.08 7.38
N ILE A 333 -4.71 0.09 7.23
CA ILE A 333 -4.81 0.96 6.08
C ILE A 333 -3.54 0.85 5.25
N ILE A 334 -3.68 0.24 4.08
CA ILE A 334 -2.55 -0.09 3.21
C ILE A 334 -2.77 0.43 1.79
N SER A 335 -1.67 0.53 1.05
CA SER A 335 -1.65 1.04 -0.31
C SER A 335 -0.82 0.13 -1.19
N ASN A 336 -1.48 -0.52 -2.14
CA ASN A 336 -0.88 -1.45 -3.09
C ASN A 336 -1.92 -1.78 -4.18
N THR A 337 -1.47 -2.14 -5.39
CA THR A 337 -2.33 -2.76 -6.41
C THR A 337 -2.93 -4.11 -5.96
N LEU A 338 -2.38 -4.72 -4.92
CA LEU A 338 -3.00 -5.80 -4.16
C LEU A 338 -4.43 -5.47 -3.69
N MET A 339 -4.67 -4.21 -3.35
CA MET A 339 -5.95 -3.75 -2.84
C MET A 339 -6.94 -3.41 -3.96
N SER A 340 -6.48 -3.24 -5.22
CA SER A 340 -7.33 -2.78 -6.32
C SER A 340 -8.01 -3.90 -7.09
N TYR A 341 -7.28 -4.95 -7.49
CA TYR A 341 -7.89 -6.06 -8.23
C TYR A 341 -9.05 -6.77 -7.51
N PRO A 342 -9.08 -6.90 -6.16
CA PRO A 342 -10.19 -7.55 -5.49
C PRO A 342 -11.49 -6.76 -5.62
N HIS A 343 -11.44 -5.43 -5.74
CA HIS A 343 -12.65 -4.63 -6.01
C HIS A 343 -13.28 -5.01 -7.35
N ILE A 344 -12.46 -5.21 -8.39
CA ILE A 344 -12.93 -5.60 -9.73
C ILE A 344 -13.44 -7.03 -9.75
N ALA A 345 -12.77 -7.95 -9.04
CA ALA A 345 -13.27 -9.30 -8.85
C ALA A 345 -14.64 -9.31 -8.16
N GLY A 346 -14.83 -8.49 -7.11
CA GLY A 346 -16.13 -8.33 -6.45
C GLY A 346 -17.23 -7.80 -7.37
N VAL A 347 -16.92 -6.77 -8.18
CA VAL A 347 -17.87 -6.26 -9.20
C VAL A 347 -18.21 -7.35 -10.22
N ALA A 348 -17.21 -8.10 -10.70
CA ALA A 348 -17.42 -9.19 -11.65
C ALA A 348 -18.31 -10.31 -11.07
N THR A 349 -18.16 -10.62 -9.78
CA THR A 349 -19.05 -11.55 -9.06
C THR A 349 -20.51 -11.06 -9.12
N LEU A 350 -20.76 -9.79 -8.83
CA LEU A 350 -22.11 -9.21 -8.86
C LEU A 350 -22.71 -9.19 -10.26
N LEU A 351 -21.91 -8.92 -11.29
CA LEU A 351 -22.37 -8.89 -12.68
C LEU A 351 -22.70 -10.29 -13.23
N LYS A 352 -22.11 -11.34 -12.63
CA LYS A 352 -22.29 -12.73 -13.05
C LYS A 352 -23.44 -13.43 -12.33
N ALA A 353 -23.89 -12.90 -11.20
CA ALA A 353 -25.01 -13.40 -10.40
C ALA A 353 -26.37 -13.17 -11.07
#